data_AF-A0A645J3C8-F1
#
_entry.id   AF-A0A645J3C8-F1
#
_cell.length_a   1.000
_cell.length_b   1.000
_cell.length_c   1.000
_cell.angle_alpha   90.00
_cell.angle_beta   90.00
_cell.angle_gamma   90.00
#
_symmetry.space_group_name_H-M   'P 1'
#
loop_
_entity.id
_entity.type
_entity.pdbx_description
1 polymer ?
#
loop_
_entity_poly.entity_id
_entity_poly.type
_entity_poly.pdbx_seq_one_letter_code
_entity_poly.pdbx_strand_id
1 'polypeptide(L)'
;MQHRTIPYVKITASRYAKGMLKEVRTHEPLTLIDKLICGAYIEARSCERFAALAPYLEADLQAFYLSLLRSEARHYQDYLALAQQVSTDDISSRVQFFGEVEAALITSPDDEFRFHSGVPA
;
A
#
# COMPACT_ATOMS: atom_id res chain seq x y z
N MET A 1 -10.05 13.00 13.00
CA MET A 1 -9.77 14.41 12.63
C MET A 1 -10.62 15.40 13.41
N GLN A 2 -11.95 15.35 13.35
CA GLN A 2 -12.84 16.29 14.07
C GLN A 2 -12.62 16.33 15.59
N HIS A 3 -12.56 15.17 16.26
CA HIS A 3 -12.30 15.08 17.71
C HIS A 3 -10.95 15.71 18.14
N ARG A 4 -9.98 15.78 17.22
CA ARG A 4 -8.64 16.34 17.46
C ARG A 4 -8.47 17.74 16.86
N THR A 5 -9.55 18.37 16.39
CA THR A 5 -9.57 19.72 15.78
C THR A 5 -8.53 19.90 14.67
N ILE A 6 -8.27 18.84 13.89
CA ILE A 6 -7.37 18.92 12.73
C ILE A 6 -8.19 19.44 11.54
N PRO A 7 -7.84 20.61 10.96
CA PRO A 7 -8.58 21.16 9.83
C PRO A 7 -8.43 20.27 8.61
N TYR A 8 -9.48 20.20 7.79
CA TYR A 8 -9.39 19.55 6.50
C TYR A 8 -8.55 20.42 5.56
N VAL A 9 -7.49 19.83 5.02
CA VAL A 9 -6.64 20.46 4.01
C VAL A 9 -6.52 19.53 2.80
N LYS A 10 -6.52 20.12 1.61
CA LYS A 10 -6.29 19.34 0.39
C LYS A 10 -4.80 18.99 0.32
N ILE A 11 -4.51 17.69 0.30
CA ILE A 11 -3.16 17.15 0.19
C ILE A 11 -3.06 16.40 -1.15
N THR A 12 -1.98 16.63 -1.91
CA THR A 12 -1.70 15.90 -3.16
C THR A 12 -1.38 14.43 -2.88
N ALA A 13 -1.69 13.55 -3.83
CA ALA A 13 -1.32 12.14 -3.69
C ALA A 13 0.21 11.96 -3.75
N SER A 14 0.75 11.01 -2.98
CA SER A 14 2.17 10.63 -3.09
C SER A 14 2.49 10.01 -4.45
N ARG A 15 3.78 9.90 -4.75
CA ARG A 15 4.25 9.17 -5.95
C ARG A 15 4.05 7.66 -5.88
N TYR A 16 3.77 7.08 -4.70
CA TYR A 16 3.78 5.64 -4.45
C TYR A 16 2.84 4.85 -5.37
N ALA A 17 1.52 5.08 -5.25
CA ALA A 17 0.54 4.34 -6.06
C ALA A 17 0.73 4.61 -7.56
N LYS A 18 1.03 5.86 -7.94
CA LYS A 18 1.34 6.22 -9.33
C LYS A 18 2.59 5.51 -9.83
N GLY A 19 3.60 5.32 -8.99
CA GLY A 19 4.83 4.60 -9.31
C GLY A 19 4.54 3.13 -9.62
N MET A 20 3.79 2.45 -8.76
CA MET A 20 3.35 1.07 -8.99
C MET A 20 2.54 0.94 -10.28
N LEU A 21 1.56 1.84 -10.50
CA LEU A 21 0.68 1.79 -11.67
C LEU A 21 1.40 2.01 -13.02
N LYS A 22 2.61 2.58 -13.03
CA LYS A 22 3.40 2.73 -14.28
C LYS A 22 3.85 1.39 -14.83
N GLU A 23 4.04 0.40 -13.97
CA GLU A 23 4.55 -0.90 -14.36
C GLU A 23 3.45 -1.87 -14.77
N VAL A 24 2.18 -1.49 -14.61
CA VAL A 24 1.01 -2.30 -14.97
C VAL A 24 0.94 -2.52 -16.48
N ARG A 25 0.80 -3.79 -16.88
CA ARG A 25 0.56 -4.19 -18.28
C ARG A 25 -0.77 -3.62 -18.78
N THR A 26 -0.88 -3.35 -20.07
CA THR A 26 -1.98 -2.56 -20.65
C THR A 26 -3.08 -3.36 -21.35
N HIS A 27 -2.92 -4.68 -21.47
CA HIS A 27 -3.90 -5.56 -22.10
C HIS A 27 -4.47 -6.57 -21.11
N GLU A 28 -5.76 -6.87 -21.28
CA GLU A 28 -6.46 -7.82 -20.41
C GLU A 28 -6.08 -9.28 -20.74
N PRO A 29 -6.14 -10.21 -19.76
CA PRO A 29 -6.47 -9.99 -18.34
C PRO A 29 -5.29 -9.50 -17.49
N LEU A 30 -4.14 -9.25 -18.10
CA LEU A 30 -2.89 -8.93 -17.38
C LEU A 30 -2.97 -7.59 -16.63
N THR A 31 -3.67 -6.61 -17.19
CA THR A 31 -3.97 -5.33 -16.53
C THR A 31 -4.66 -5.55 -15.19
N LEU A 32 -5.72 -6.37 -15.17
CA LEU A 32 -6.46 -6.67 -13.94
C LEU A 32 -5.58 -7.38 -12.91
N ILE A 33 -4.83 -8.41 -13.34
CA ILE A 33 -3.91 -9.16 -12.46
C ILE A 33 -2.90 -8.21 -11.81
N ASP A 34 -2.27 -7.33 -12.60
CA ASP A 34 -1.27 -6.39 -12.08
C ASP A 34 -1.86 -5.36 -11.12
N LYS A 35 -3.08 -4.87 -11.40
CA LYS A 35 -3.78 -3.94 -10.49
C LYS A 35 -4.13 -4.60 -9.16
N LEU A 36 -4.53 -5.88 -9.17
CA LEU A 36 -4.79 -6.64 -7.96
C LEU A 36 -3.50 -6.83 -7.14
N ILE A 37 -2.38 -7.16 -7.79
CA ILE A 37 -1.07 -7.26 -7.12
C ILE A 37 -0.64 -5.90 -6.54
N CYS A 38 -0.82 -4.79 -7.26
CA CYS A 38 -0.58 -3.45 -6.73
C CYS A 38 -1.44 -3.17 -5.49
N GLY A 39 -2.73 -3.54 -5.54
CA GLY A 39 -3.65 -3.45 -4.40
C GLY A 39 -3.13 -4.23 -3.19
N ALA A 40 -2.69 -5.48 -3.39
CA ALA A 40 -2.08 -6.27 -2.32
C ALA A 40 -0.88 -5.58 -1.66
N TYR A 41 0.03 -5.01 -2.44
CA TYR A 41 1.18 -4.28 -1.91
C TYR A 41 0.79 -3.01 -1.15
N ILE A 42 -0.22 -2.27 -1.61
CA ILE A 42 -0.73 -1.08 -0.91
C ILE A 42 -1.26 -1.47 0.48
N GLU A 43 -2.11 -2.49 0.57
CA GLU A 43 -2.68 -2.97 1.84
C GLU A 43 -1.60 -3.56 2.76
N ALA A 44 -0.68 -4.35 2.21
CA ALA A 44 0.43 -4.93 2.98
C ALA A 44 1.34 -3.85 3.58
N ARG A 45 1.69 -2.81 2.80
CA ARG A 45 2.48 -1.69 3.30
C ARG A 45 1.72 -0.86 4.32
N SER A 46 0.42 -0.65 4.12
CA SER A 46 -0.44 0.03 5.11
C SER A 46 -0.42 -0.71 6.45
N CYS A 47 -0.60 -2.03 6.42
CA CYS A 47 -0.53 -2.88 7.61
C CYS A 47 0.82 -2.75 8.34
N GLU A 48 1.93 -2.86 7.60
CA GLU A 48 3.27 -2.75 8.18
C GLU A 48 3.53 -1.36 8.79
N ARG A 49 3.13 -0.27 8.12
CA ARG A 49 3.26 1.10 8.65
C ARG A 49 2.37 1.35 9.86
N PHE A 50 1.13 0.87 9.87
CA PHE A 50 0.27 0.96 11.05
C PHE A 50 0.91 0.27 12.25
N ALA A 51 1.48 -0.93 12.06
CA ALA A 51 2.14 -1.68 13.12
C ALA A 51 3.42 -0.98 13.60
N ALA A 52 4.21 -0.42 12.67
CA ALA A 52 5.44 0.29 13.00
C ALA A 52 5.18 1.62 13.74
N LEU A 53 4.11 2.33 13.40
CA LEU A 53 3.76 3.61 14.03
C LEU A 53 3.09 3.41 15.39
N ALA A 54 2.24 2.39 15.55
CA ALA A 54 1.41 2.20 16.74
C ALA A 54 2.13 2.36 18.10
N PRO A 55 3.36 1.84 18.33
CA PRO A 55 4.08 2.00 19.60
C PRO A 55 4.45 3.45 19.96
N TYR A 56 4.44 4.36 18.99
CA TYR A 56 4.81 5.76 19.17
C TYR A 56 3.60 6.69 19.29
N LEU A 57 2.38 6.15 19.27
CA LEU A 57 1.14 6.93 19.30
C LEU A 57 0.55 6.95 20.71
N GLU A 58 -0.27 7.98 20.97
CA GLU A 58 -1.08 8.06 22.18
C GLU A 58 -2.12 6.93 22.21
N ALA A 59 -2.58 6.54 23.40
CA ALA A 59 -3.35 5.31 23.62
C ALA A 59 -4.60 5.16 22.72
N ASP A 60 -5.36 6.23 22.49
CA ASP A 60 -6.55 6.21 21.64
C ASP A 60 -6.19 5.99 20.16
N LEU A 61 -5.13 6.64 19.68
CA LEU A 61 -4.67 6.54 18.30
C LEU A 61 -3.93 5.23 18.03
N GLN A 62 -3.16 4.75 19.01
CA GLN A 62 -2.55 3.42 19.00
C GLN A 62 -3.64 2.35 18.88
N ALA A 63 -4.67 2.38 19.74
CA ALA A 63 -5.78 1.43 19.68
C ALA A 63 -6.49 1.48 18.32
N PHE A 64 -6.70 2.68 17.78
CA PHE A 64 -7.26 2.85 16.45
C PHE A 64 -6.38 2.22 15.36
N TYR A 65 -5.08 2.51 15.33
CA TYR A 65 -4.16 1.96 14.31
C TYR A 65 -4.04 0.44 14.40
N LEU A 66 -3.97 -0.11 15.62
CA LEU A 66 -3.96 -1.56 15.85
C LEU A 66 -5.27 -2.22 15.38
N SER A 67 -6.41 -1.53 15.53
CA SER A 67 -7.70 -2.06 15.07
C SER A 67 -7.77 -2.21 13.54
N LEU A 68 -7.02 -1.37 12.79
CA LEU A 68 -6.97 -1.42 11.33
C LEU A 68 -6.13 -2.60 10.81
N LEU A 69 -5.14 -3.07 11.57
CA LEU A 69 -4.23 -4.15 11.12
C LEU A 69 -4.97 -5.40 10.64
N ARG A 70 -6.06 -5.78 11.33
CA ARG A 70 -6.80 -7.01 10.99
C ARG A 70 -7.58 -6.89 9.68
N SER A 71 -8.02 -5.69 9.28
CA SER A 71 -8.66 -5.50 7.97
C SER A 71 -7.62 -5.53 6.86
N GLU A 72 -6.53 -4.78 7.01
CA GLU A 72 -5.46 -4.68 6.00
C GLU A 72 -4.81 -6.05 5.73
N ALA A 73 -4.57 -6.84 6.78
CA ALA A 73 -3.99 -8.17 6.66
C ALA A 73 -4.88 -9.15 5.86
N ARG A 74 -6.20 -9.01 5.93
CA ARG A 74 -7.12 -9.81 5.11
C ARG A 74 -7.18 -9.26 3.69
N HIS A 75 -7.21 -7.94 3.53
CA HIS A 75 -7.33 -7.32 2.21
C HIS A 75 -6.16 -7.68 1.29
N TYR A 76 -4.91 -7.68 1.77
CA TYR A 76 -3.79 -8.06 0.89
C TYR A 76 -3.88 -9.51 0.42
N GLN A 77 -4.34 -10.42 1.30
CA GLN A 77 -4.52 -11.83 0.98
C GLN A 77 -5.62 -12.02 -0.06
N ASP A 78 -6.74 -11.33 0.13
CA ASP A 78 -7.87 -11.35 -0.80
C ASP A 78 -7.45 -10.83 -2.19
N TYR A 79 -6.66 -9.74 -2.25
CA TYR A 79 -6.13 -9.22 -3.51
C TYR A 79 -5.23 -10.22 -4.25
N LEU A 80 -4.29 -10.88 -3.55
CA LEU A 80 -3.42 -11.89 -4.17
C LEU A 80 -4.21 -13.13 -4.60
N ALA A 81 -5.17 -13.58 -3.79
CA ALA A 81 -6.03 -14.70 -4.13
C ALA A 81 -6.86 -14.40 -5.38
N LEU A 82 -7.45 -13.20 -5.47
CA LEU A 82 -8.18 -12.76 -6.67
C LEU A 82 -7.26 -12.65 -7.88
N ALA A 83 -6.04 -12.12 -7.72
CA ALA A 83 -5.07 -12.03 -8.81
C ALA A 83 -4.75 -13.43 -9.38
N GLN A 84 -4.55 -14.41 -8.51
CA GLN A 84 -4.27 -15.79 -8.90
C GLN A 84 -5.51 -16.48 -9.51
N GLN A 85 -6.72 -16.18 -9.05
CA GLN A 85 -7.95 -16.72 -9.64
C GLN A 85 -8.21 -16.20 -11.06
N VAL A 86 -7.78 -14.97 -11.37
CA VAL A 86 -7.89 -14.39 -12.71
C VAL A 86 -6.81 -14.93 -13.65
N SER A 87 -5.62 -15.29 -13.12
CA SER A 87 -4.52 -15.81 -13.92
C SER A 87 -4.60 -17.31 -14.13
N THR A 88 -4.31 -17.78 -15.34
CA THR A 88 -4.09 -19.20 -15.63
C THR A 88 -2.70 -19.67 -15.22
N ASP A 89 -1.75 -18.73 -15.10
CA ASP A 89 -0.34 -19.00 -14.80
C ASP A 89 -0.01 -18.61 -13.35
N ASP A 90 1.16 -19.03 -12.87
CA ASP A 90 1.67 -18.58 -11.57
C ASP A 90 1.98 -17.08 -11.57
N ILE A 91 1.45 -16.36 -10.57
CA ILE A 91 1.67 -14.92 -10.44
C ILE A 91 2.94 -14.58 -9.63
N SER A 92 3.65 -15.55 -9.06
CA SER A 92 4.72 -15.32 -8.09
C SER A 92 5.84 -14.45 -8.66
N SER A 93 6.23 -14.68 -9.92
CA SER A 93 7.22 -13.83 -10.62
C SER A 93 6.77 -12.37 -10.71
N ARG A 94 5.47 -12.15 -10.89
CA ARG A 94 4.89 -10.81 -11.00
C ARG A 94 4.75 -10.12 -9.67
N VAL A 95 4.41 -10.88 -8.62
CA VAL A 95 4.43 -10.42 -7.23
C VAL A 95 5.84 -9.97 -6.88
N GLN A 96 6.86 -10.81 -7.12
CA GLN A 96 8.25 -10.45 -6.84
C GLN A 96 8.68 -9.16 -7.54
N PHE A 97 8.38 -9.03 -8.83
CA PHE A 97 8.66 -7.81 -9.60
C PHE A 97 8.05 -6.57 -8.93
N PHE A 98 6.77 -6.61 -8.55
CA PHE A 98 6.13 -5.47 -7.88
C PHE A 98 6.71 -5.21 -6.49
N GLY A 99 7.20 -6.25 -5.80
CA GLY A 99 7.92 -6.10 -4.53
C GLY A 99 9.21 -5.29 -4.67
N GLU A 100 9.95 -5.47 -5.76
CA GLU A 100 11.17 -4.69 -6.04
C GLU A 100 10.84 -3.22 -6.34
N VAL A 101 9.80 -2.98 -7.13
CA VAL A 101 9.30 -1.62 -7.45
C VAL A 101 8.82 -0.92 -6.17
N GLU A 102 8.04 -1.61 -5.35
CA GLU A 102 7.51 -1.11 -4.09
C GLU A 102 8.63 -0.76 -3.12
N ALA A 103 9.60 -1.67 -2.93
CA ALA A 103 10.74 -1.45 -2.05
C ALA A 103 11.55 -0.22 -2.49
N ALA A 104 11.76 -0.04 -3.80
CA ALA A 104 12.44 1.14 -4.33
C ALA A 104 11.68 2.43 -4.03
N LEU A 105 10.34 2.44 -4.14
CA LEU A 105 9.51 3.60 -3.82
C LEU A 105 9.55 3.96 -2.33
N ILE A 106 9.61 2.98 -1.44
CA ILE A 106 9.63 3.18 0.02
C ILE A 106 11.00 3.65 0.51
N THR A 107 12.09 3.17 -0.09
CA THR A 107 13.45 3.41 0.38
C THR A 107 14.14 4.61 -0.26
N SER A 108 13.68 5.06 -1.42
CA SER A 108 14.26 6.24 -2.09
C SER A 108 13.78 7.57 -1.46
N PRO A 109 14.59 8.65 -1.56
CA PRO A 109 14.21 9.97 -1.08
C PRO A 109 12.86 10.47 -1.64
N ASP A 110 12.13 11.24 -0.86
CA ASP A 110 10.84 11.82 -1.20
C ASP A 110 10.67 13.21 -0.57
N ASP A 111 10.27 14.17 -1.38
CA ASP A 111 10.10 15.57 -0.95
C ASP A 111 8.75 15.79 -0.24
N GLU A 112 7.80 14.86 -0.38
CA GLU A 112 6.48 14.94 0.25
C GLU A 112 6.30 13.89 1.35
N PHE A 113 5.97 14.32 2.57
CA PHE A 113 5.56 13.39 3.63
C PHE A 113 4.11 12.92 3.42
N ARG A 114 3.92 11.61 3.22
CA ARG A 114 2.62 10.95 3.03
C ARG A 114 2.62 9.59 3.71
N PHE A 115 1.43 9.03 3.90
CA PHE A 115 1.32 7.71 4.54
C PHE A 115 2.08 6.60 3.79
N HIS A 116 2.30 6.73 2.48
CA HIS A 116 3.15 5.82 1.67
C HIS A 116 4.37 6.52 1.02
N SER A 117 4.80 7.70 1.50
CA SER A 117 5.99 8.37 0.93
C SER A 117 7.27 7.56 1.17
N GLY A 118 8.29 7.84 0.35
CA GLY A 118 9.65 7.37 0.60
C GLY A 118 10.31 8.06 1.81
N VAL A 119 11.63 7.97 1.90
CA VAL A 119 12.42 8.59 2.98
C VAL A 119 12.42 10.11 2.80
N PRO A 120 12.00 10.92 3.80
CA PRO A 120 12.06 12.38 3.68
C PRO A 120 13.46 12.87 3.33
N ALA A 121 13.58 13.72 2.30
CA ALA A 121 14.83 14.35 1.87
C ALA A 121 15.28 15.49 2.79
#